data_AF-A0A8C8JL85-F1
#
_entry.id   AF-A0A8C8JL85-F1
#
_cell.length_a   1.000
_cell.length_b   1.000
_cell.length_c   1.000
_cell.angle_alpha   90.00
_cell.angle_beta   90.00
_cell.angle_gamma   90.00
#
_symmetry.space_group_name_H-M   'P 1'
#
loop_
_entity.id
_entity.type
_entity.pdbx_description
1 polymer ?
#
loop_
_entity_poly.entity_id
_entity_poly.type
_entity_poly.pdbx_seq_one_letter_code
_entity_poly.pdbx_strand_id
1 'polypeptide(L)'
;MSLLGLSHELPAFLSARRIFVVRKRALLVDMAEVEIEEFIDQNRHLATLVDTYRGISESEKHWKARREFLFRNINDFEDPHIDQLLALSMVWANNVFLGCRYSPDLLEKMKEMAEGIVVEDAPVFKTRDEIMKKKKQ
;
A
#
# COMPACT_ATOMS: atom_id res chain seq x y z
N MET A 1 -25.16 18.30 -39.34
CA MET A 1 -23.86 18.06 -38.66
C MET A 1 -24.14 17.93 -37.18
N SER A 2 -24.32 16.71 -36.71
CA SER A 2 -24.46 16.39 -35.29
C SER A 2 -23.73 15.08 -35.05
N LEU A 3 -22.62 15.15 -34.32
CA LEU A 3 -21.90 14.01 -33.76
C LEU A 3 -22.73 13.50 -32.57
N LEU A 4 -23.22 12.26 -32.68
CA LEU A 4 -23.74 11.50 -31.55
C LEU A 4 -22.69 10.47 -31.12
N GLY A 5 -22.64 10.27 -29.81
CA GLY A 5 -21.61 9.53 -29.09
C GLY A 5 -21.45 8.08 -29.53
N LEU A 6 -20.22 7.60 -29.38
CA LEU A 6 -19.90 6.19 -29.34
C LEU A 6 -19.57 5.82 -27.89
N SER A 7 -20.59 5.32 -27.21
CA SER A 7 -20.48 4.50 -26.01
C SER A 7 -19.97 3.11 -26.41
N HIS A 8 -18.81 2.75 -25.86
CA HIS A 8 -18.59 1.50 -25.10
C HIS A 8 -19.35 0.24 -25.55
N GLU A 9 -18.71 -0.66 -26.30
CA GLU A 9 -19.01 -2.10 -26.28
C GLU A 9 -17.74 -2.95 -26.52
N LEU A 10 -17.35 -3.70 -25.51
CA LEU A 10 -16.38 -4.82 -25.56
C LEU A 10 -16.97 -5.98 -26.38
N PRO A 11 -16.20 -6.68 -27.25
CA PRO A 11 -16.65 -7.94 -27.79
C PRO A 11 -16.08 -9.14 -27.00
N ALA A 12 -17.03 -9.97 -26.60
CA ALA A 12 -16.88 -11.25 -25.93
C ALA A 12 -15.93 -12.23 -26.65
N PHE A 13 -15.14 -12.92 -25.83
CA PHE A 13 -14.32 -14.07 -26.21
C PHE A 13 -15.18 -15.31 -26.53
N LEU A 14 -14.66 -16.14 -27.44
CA LEU A 14 -14.95 -17.56 -27.75
C LEU A 14 -15.83 -17.87 -28.99
N SER A 15 -15.17 -18.11 -30.13
CA SER A 15 -15.48 -19.27 -30.99
C SER A 15 -14.32 -19.60 -31.96
N ALA A 16 -14.20 -20.88 -32.30
CA ALA A 16 -13.32 -21.52 -33.31
C ALA A 16 -11.81 -21.74 -32.99
N ARG A 17 -11.52 -22.99 -32.59
CA ARG A 17 -10.27 -23.74 -32.89
C ARG A 17 -10.38 -24.21 -34.37
N ARG A 18 -9.36 -24.48 -35.22
CA ARG A 18 -8.08 -25.19 -35.01
C ARG A 18 -7.26 -25.24 -36.33
N ILE A 19 -6.61 -24.16 -36.75
CA ILE A 19 -5.32 -24.19 -37.51
C ILE A 19 -4.48 -23.02 -36.99
N PHE A 20 -4.09 -23.08 -35.71
CA PHE A 20 -3.19 -22.09 -35.10
C PHE A 20 -2.59 -22.63 -33.79
N VAL A 21 -2.44 -23.95 -33.60
CA VAL A 21 -2.20 -24.51 -32.24
C VAL A 21 -0.78 -24.22 -31.72
N VAL A 22 0.21 -24.01 -32.58
CA VAL A 22 1.57 -23.62 -32.14
C VAL A 22 1.68 -22.10 -31.96
N ARG A 23 1.06 -21.33 -32.87
CA ARG A 23 1.15 -19.86 -32.89
C ARG A 23 0.15 -19.17 -31.93
N LYS A 24 -0.95 -19.84 -31.55
CA LYS A 24 -1.89 -19.40 -30.49
C LYS A 24 -1.36 -19.71 -29.08
N ARG A 25 -0.45 -20.68 -28.96
CA ARG A 25 0.24 -20.99 -27.70
C ARG A 25 1.40 -20.01 -27.46
N ALA A 26 2.15 -19.67 -28.50
CA ALA A 26 3.12 -18.57 -28.46
C ALA A 26 2.43 -17.23 -28.14
N LEU A 27 1.35 -16.85 -28.84
CA LEU A 27 0.63 -15.60 -28.54
C LEU A 27 0.02 -15.53 -27.13
N LEU A 28 -0.46 -16.64 -26.56
CA LEU A 28 -0.95 -16.66 -25.17
C LEU A 28 0.19 -16.57 -24.15
N VAL A 29 1.36 -17.14 -24.48
CA VAL A 29 2.57 -17.03 -23.65
C VAL A 29 3.14 -15.62 -23.76
N ASP A 30 3.21 -15.04 -24.96
CA ASP A 30 3.63 -13.66 -25.21
C ASP A 30 2.69 -12.66 -24.51
N MET A 31 1.37 -12.87 -24.56
CA MET A 31 0.42 -12.03 -23.83
C MET A 31 0.59 -12.13 -22.31
N ALA A 32 0.77 -13.35 -21.79
CA ALA A 32 1.04 -13.54 -20.36
C ALA A 32 2.40 -12.95 -19.95
N GLU A 33 3.42 -13.04 -20.80
CA GLU A 33 4.73 -12.42 -20.58
C GLU A 33 4.65 -10.89 -20.60
N VAL A 34 3.90 -10.30 -21.52
CA VAL A 34 3.63 -8.86 -21.57
C VAL A 34 2.84 -8.40 -20.34
N GLU A 35 1.80 -9.12 -19.95
CA GLU A 35 1.03 -8.82 -18.73
C GLU A 35 1.90 -8.88 -17.45
N ILE A 36 2.80 -9.86 -17.37
CA ILE A 36 3.76 -9.98 -16.26
C ILE A 36 4.76 -8.82 -16.28
N GLU A 37 5.29 -8.47 -17.44
CA GLU A 37 6.27 -7.38 -17.59
C GLU A 37 5.66 -6.02 -17.22
N GLU A 38 4.44 -5.74 -17.68
CA GLU A 38 3.68 -4.54 -17.32
C GLU A 38 3.44 -4.46 -15.80
N PHE A 39 3.07 -5.58 -15.17
CA PHE A 39 2.86 -5.63 -13.72
C PHE A 39 4.17 -5.38 -12.93
N ILE A 40 5.29 -5.93 -13.40
CA ILE A 40 6.60 -5.68 -12.79
C ILE A 40 6.99 -4.21 -12.92
N ASP A 41 6.75 -3.60 -14.07
CA ASP A 41 7.06 -2.19 -14.31
C ASP A 41 6.20 -1.28 -13.43
N GLN A 42 4.89 -1.55 -13.36
CA GLN A 42 3.96 -0.84 -12.45
C GLN A 42 4.42 -0.93 -10.99
N ASN A 43 4.80 -2.11 -10.51
CA ASN A 43 5.31 -2.26 -9.15
C ASN A 43 6.63 -1.50 -8.92
N ARG A 44 7.50 -1.41 -9.93
CA ARG A 44 8.73 -0.61 -9.86
C ARG A 44 8.42 0.88 -9.80
N HIS A 45 7.47 1.36 -10.59
CA HIS A 45 7.04 2.76 -10.55
C HIS A 45 6.42 3.12 -9.21
N LEU A 46 5.53 2.25 -8.70
CA LEU A 46 4.94 2.41 -7.38
C LEU A 46 6.02 2.45 -6.29
N ALA A 47 7.02 1.58 -6.38
CA ALA A 47 8.11 1.57 -5.41
C ALA A 47 8.93 2.86 -5.44
N THR A 48 9.23 3.35 -6.65
CA THR A 48 9.94 4.61 -6.84
C THR A 48 9.14 5.79 -6.31
N LEU A 49 7.82 5.82 -6.56
CA LEU A 49 6.91 6.84 -6.05
C LEU A 49 6.87 6.83 -4.52
N VAL A 50 6.68 5.66 -3.90
CA VAL A 50 6.65 5.54 -2.44
C VAL A 50 7.94 6.06 -1.81
N ASP A 51 9.10 5.79 -2.41
CA ASP A 51 10.39 6.28 -1.93
C ASP A 51 10.49 7.81 -1.94
N THR A 52 9.72 8.52 -2.77
CA THR A 52 9.65 9.99 -2.74
C THR A 52 8.97 10.54 -1.48
N TYR A 53 8.17 9.74 -0.78
CA TYR A 53 7.45 10.16 0.42
C TYR A 53 8.30 10.10 1.70
N ARG A 54 9.54 9.63 1.62
CA ARG A 54 10.44 9.55 2.77
C ARG A 54 10.74 10.93 3.35
N GLY A 55 10.65 11.07 4.67
CA GLY A 55 11.00 12.31 5.36
C GLY A 55 12.52 12.50 5.48
N ILE A 56 13.00 13.74 5.37
CA ILE A 56 14.45 14.08 5.43
C ILE A 56 15.09 13.63 6.75
N SER A 57 14.37 13.79 7.87
CA SER A 57 14.87 13.47 9.22
C SER A 57 14.40 12.09 9.71
N GLU A 58 13.87 11.26 8.80
CA GLU A 58 13.33 9.96 9.16
C GLU A 58 14.44 8.90 9.26
N SER A 59 14.56 8.28 10.44
CA SER A 59 15.55 7.20 10.63
C SER A 59 15.16 5.97 9.81
N GLU A 60 16.15 5.15 9.47
CA GLU A 60 15.93 3.97 8.62
C GLU A 60 14.92 2.98 9.22
N LYS A 61 14.89 2.84 10.55
CA LYS A 61 13.92 1.99 11.25
C LYS A 61 12.48 2.52 11.10
N HIS A 62 12.29 3.83 11.24
CA HIS A 62 10.98 4.47 11.02
C HIS A 62 10.56 4.30 9.56
N TRP A 63 11.45 4.64 8.63
CA TRP A 63 11.16 4.61 7.20
C TRP A 63 10.80 3.21 6.73
N LYS A 64 11.56 2.18 7.10
CA LYS A 64 11.26 0.78 6.71
C LYS A 64 9.84 0.37 7.10
N ALA A 65 9.43 0.67 8.32
CA ALA A 65 8.09 0.33 8.81
C ALA A 65 7.01 1.20 8.14
N ARG A 66 7.24 2.52 8.01
CA ARG A 66 6.27 3.43 7.37
C ARG A 66 6.10 3.12 5.89
N ARG A 67 7.18 2.73 5.20
CA ARG A 67 7.17 2.28 3.81
C ARG A 67 6.26 1.07 3.63
N GLU A 68 6.38 0.06 4.50
CA GLU A 68 5.49 -1.12 4.48
C GLU A 68 4.02 -0.73 4.70
N PHE A 69 3.77 0.21 5.61
CA PHE A 69 2.44 0.77 5.84
C PHE A 69 1.87 1.43 4.59
N LEU A 70 2.70 2.18 3.85
CA LEU A 70 2.28 2.79 2.59
C LEU A 70 1.94 1.73 1.54
N PHE A 71 2.81 0.75 1.26
CA PHE A 71 2.51 -0.29 0.26
C PHE A 71 1.24 -1.08 0.55
N ARG A 72 0.98 -1.37 1.82
CA ARG A 72 -0.21 -2.11 2.22
C ARG A 72 -1.50 -1.34 1.89
N ASN A 73 -1.48 -0.02 2.04
CA ASN A 73 -2.70 0.80 1.99
C ASN A 73 -2.81 1.64 0.72
N ILE A 74 -1.74 1.83 -0.07
CA ILE A 74 -1.73 2.79 -1.19
C ILE A 74 -2.78 2.53 -2.27
N ASN A 75 -3.18 1.28 -2.48
CA ASN A 75 -4.23 0.93 -3.44
C ASN A 75 -5.64 1.31 -2.97
N ASP A 76 -5.84 1.56 -1.67
CA ASP A 76 -7.13 1.98 -1.10
C ASP A 76 -7.31 3.51 -1.12
N PHE A 77 -6.28 4.25 -1.53
CA PHE A 77 -6.28 5.70 -1.58
C PHE A 77 -5.95 6.15 -3.00
N GLU A 78 -6.94 6.74 -3.69
CA GLU A 78 -6.74 7.41 -4.96
C GLU A 78 -6.48 8.90 -4.75
N ASP A 79 -5.87 9.58 -5.72
CA ASP A 79 -5.81 11.05 -5.71
C ASP A 79 -7.24 11.64 -5.60
N PRO A 80 -7.47 12.65 -4.74
CA PRO A 80 -6.50 13.45 -3.98
C PRO A 80 -6.22 12.96 -2.55
N HIS A 81 -6.66 11.75 -2.19
CA HIS A 81 -6.61 11.24 -0.82
C HIS A 81 -5.24 10.66 -0.41
N ILE A 82 -4.24 10.69 -1.29
CA ILE A 82 -2.87 10.28 -0.97
C ILE A 82 -2.30 11.05 0.23
N ASP A 83 -2.55 12.37 0.32
CA ASP A 83 -2.11 13.18 1.46
C ASP A 83 -2.67 12.67 2.81
N GLN A 84 -3.89 12.14 2.79
CA GLN A 84 -4.50 11.53 3.97
C GLN A 84 -3.74 10.26 4.37
N LEU A 85 -3.41 9.40 3.41
CA LEU A 85 -2.59 8.21 3.68
C LEU A 85 -1.21 8.60 4.24
N LEU A 86 -0.56 9.61 3.67
CA LEU A 86 0.72 10.10 4.16
C LEU A 86 0.62 10.57 5.62
N ALA A 87 -0.43 11.31 5.96
CA ALA A 87 -0.67 11.76 7.33
C ALA A 87 -0.92 10.59 8.29
N LEU A 88 -1.73 9.60 7.89
CA LEU A 88 -2.02 8.41 8.68
C LEU A 88 -0.76 7.56 8.91
N SER A 89 0.08 7.42 7.88
CA SER A 89 1.37 6.70 7.97
C SER A 89 2.30 7.33 9.02
N MET A 90 2.31 8.67 9.11
CA MET A 90 3.08 9.39 10.11
C MET A 90 2.49 9.26 11.51
N VAL A 91 1.16 9.34 11.65
CA VAL A 91 0.47 9.12 12.93
C VAL A 91 0.78 7.74 13.48
N TRP A 92 0.70 6.71 12.64
CA TRP A 92 1.03 5.35 13.02
C TRP A 92 2.50 5.21 13.42
N ALA A 93 3.44 5.70 12.60
CA ALA A 93 4.87 5.66 12.93
C ALA A 93 5.19 6.40 14.24
N ASN A 94 4.61 7.59 14.45
CA ASN A 94 4.81 8.36 15.68
C ASN A 94 4.22 7.65 16.90
N ASN A 95 3.08 6.96 16.76
CA ASN A 95 2.53 6.15 17.84
C ASN A 95 3.46 4.99 18.19
N VAL A 96 3.94 4.25 17.19
CA VAL A 96 4.76 3.04 17.37
C VAL A 96 6.16 3.36 17.89
N PHE A 97 6.81 4.39 17.35
CA PHE A 97 8.23 4.63 17.61
C PHE A 97 8.53 5.83 18.52
N LEU A 98 7.58 6.76 18.68
CA LEU A 98 7.72 7.93 19.57
C LEU A 98 6.74 7.90 20.74
N GLY A 99 5.81 6.95 20.75
CA GLY A 99 4.83 6.81 21.82
C GLY A 99 3.78 7.92 21.82
N CYS A 100 3.58 8.62 20.70
CA CYS A 100 2.51 9.63 20.60
C CYS A 100 1.14 8.98 20.86
N ARG A 101 0.24 9.73 21.50
CA ARG A 101 -1.11 9.27 21.85
C ARG A 101 -2.13 10.03 21.02
N TYR A 102 -3.16 9.32 20.58
CA TYR A 102 -4.23 9.84 19.75
C TYR A 102 -5.59 9.35 20.28
N SER A 103 -6.69 9.76 19.67
CA SER A 103 -8.02 9.28 20.04
C SER A 103 -8.13 7.75 19.87
N PRO A 104 -8.91 7.05 20.72
CA PRO A 104 -9.11 5.62 20.62
C PRO A 104 -9.56 5.18 19.21
N ASP A 105 -10.52 5.89 18.63
CA ASP A 105 -11.07 5.60 17.30
C ASP A 105 -9.99 5.67 16.20
N LEU A 106 -9.06 6.62 16.31
CA LEU A 106 -7.96 6.74 15.36
C LEU A 106 -6.97 5.58 15.52
N LEU A 107 -6.68 5.18 16.76
CA LEU A 107 -5.78 4.06 17.04
C LEU A 107 -6.36 2.71 16.58
N GLU A 108 -7.67 2.52 16.73
CA GLU A 108 -8.37 1.35 16.20
C GLU A 108 -8.25 1.27 14.68
N LYS A 109 -8.52 2.38 13.98
CA LYS A 109 -8.28 2.47 12.54
C LYS A 109 -6.82 2.18 12.16
N MET A 110 -5.85 2.74 12.89
CA MET A 110 -4.43 2.50 12.63
C MET A 110 -4.06 1.02 12.81
N LYS A 111 -4.67 0.33 13.77
CA LYS A 111 -4.45 -1.10 14.01
C LYS A 111 -4.94 -1.95 12.84
N GLU A 112 -6.09 -1.62 12.26
CA GLU A 112 -6.64 -2.28 11.07
C GLU A 112 -5.73 -2.05 9.84
N MET A 113 -5.35 -0.80 9.59
CA MET A 113 -4.48 -0.42 8.48
C MET A 113 -3.07 -1.06 8.57
N ALA A 114 -2.57 -1.29 9.79
CA ALA A 114 -1.27 -1.87 10.04
C ALA A 114 -1.28 -3.40 10.22
N GLU A 115 -2.40 -4.07 9.99
CA GLU A 115 -2.50 -5.51 10.16
C GLU A 115 -1.45 -6.24 9.30
N GLY A 116 -0.73 -7.19 9.91
CA GLY A 116 0.34 -7.94 9.24
C GLY A 116 1.69 -7.23 9.15
N ILE A 117 1.79 -5.94 9.53
CA ILE A 117 3.07 -5.22 9.59
C ILE A 117 3.77 -5.55 10.91
N VAL A 118 4.94 -6.17 10.82
CA VAL A 118 5.76 -6.53 11.99
C VAL A 118 6.86 -5.50 12.18
N VAL A 119 6.83 -4.79 13.32
CA VAL A 119 7.89 -3.88 13.73
C VAL A 119 8.77 -4.56 14.78
N GLU A 120 9.97 -4.95 14.36
CA GLU A 120 11.00 -5.49 15.26
C GLU A 120 11.49 -4.41 16.24
N ASP A 121 11.75 -4.80 17.49
CA ASP A 121 12.30 -3.94 18.54
C ASP A 121 11.50 -2.64 18.79
N ALA A 122 10.17 -2.70 18.66
CA ALA A 122 9.31 -1.56 18.96
C ALA A 122 9.53 -1.06 20.40
N PRO A 123 9.79 0.25 20.61
CA PRO A 123 10.03 0.77 21.94
C PRO A 123 8.81 0.60 22.86
N VAL A 124 9.03 0.20 24.11
CA VAL A 124 7.96 0.06 25.10
C VAL A 124 7.79 1.37 25.87
N PHE A 125 6.73 2.12 25.53
CA PHE A 125 6.38 3.36 26.22
C PHE A 125 5.50 3.09 27.44
N LYS A 126 6.08 3.21 28.64
CA LYS A 126 5.32 3.16 29.90
C LYS A 126 4.96 4.56 30.36
N THR A 127 3.71 4.77 30.73
CA THR A 127 3.30 6.04 31.33
C THR A 127 3.86 6.17 32.75
N ARG A 128 4.06 7.40 33.23
CA ARG A 128 4.46 7.66 34.62
C ARG A 128 3.50 6.97 35.60
N ASP A 129 2.20 6.99 35.31
CA ASP A 129 1.18 6.42 36.19
C ASP A 129 1.24 4.88 36.23
N GLU A 130 1.57 4.22 35.10
CA GLU A 130 1.87 2.77 35.08
C GLU A 130 3.13 2.42 35.89
N ILE A 131 4.18 3.25 35.78
CA ILE A 131 5.40 3.10 36.57
C ILE A 131 5.10 3.27 38.07
N MET A 132 4.26 4.25 38.43
CA MET A 132 3.86 4.51 39.82
C MET A 132 2.96 3.40 40.39
N LYS A 133 2.05 2.81 39.60
CA LYS A 133 1.25 1.66 40.02
C LYS A 133 2.12 0.42 40.31
N LYS A 134 3.14 0.16 39.49
CA LYS A 134 4.07 -0.97 39.70
C LYS A 134 4.97 -0.83 40.93
N LYS A 135 5.19 0.39 41.45
CA LYS A 135 5.98 0.63 42.67
C LYS A 135 5.19 0.45 43.97
N LYS A 136 3.86 0.30 43.88
CA LYS A 136 2.96 0.13 45.04
C LYS A 136 2.60 -1.34 45.34
N GLN A 137 3.20 -2.28 44.61
CA GLN A 137 3.03 -3.71 44.75
C GLN A 137 4.36 -4.33 45.16
#